data_AF-G5GJN6-F1
#
_entry.id   AF-G5GJN6-F1
#
_cell.length_a   1.000
_cell.length_b   1.000
_cell.length_c   1.000
_cell.angle_alpha   90.00
_cell.angle_beta   90.00
_cell.angle_gamma   90.00
#
_symmetry.space_group_name_H-M   'P 1'
#
loop_
_entity.id
_entity.type
_entity.pdbx_description
1 polymer ?
#
loop_
_entity_poly.entity_id
_entity_poly.type
_entity_poly.pdbx_seq_one_letter_code
_entity_poly.pdbx_strand_id
1 'polypeptide(L)' 'MQKNLFFCQKTLTALGDPSRQHIILEMMQMNDCNGSRVIEITEKTDLSRPAVSHHLQILKDAGIVPIYLSA' A
#
# COMPACT_ATOMS: atom_id res chain seq x y z
N MET A 1 30.91 2.43 8.56
CA MET A 1 29.80 3.37 8.29
C MET A 1 28.75 2.76 7.35
N GLN A 2 28.31 1.51 7.59
CA GLN A 2 27.46 0.73 6.65
C GLN A 2 26.29 -0.01 7.33
N LYS A 3 25.96 0.29 8.59
CA LYS A 3 25.01 -0.52 9.39
C LYS A 3 23.57 0.01 9.41
N ASN A 4 23.22 1.10 8.73
CA ASN A 4 21.92 1.76 8.93
C ASN A 4 20.91 1.64 7.77
N LEU A 5 21.28 1.14 6.59
CA LEU A 5 20.32 1.03 5.47
C LEU A 5 19.46 -0.25 5.52
N PHE A 6 19.95 -1.31 6.17
CA PHE A 6 19.24 -2.60 6.23
C PHE A 6 17.89 -2.53 6.94
N PHE A 7 17.75 -1.66 7.96
CA PHE A 7 16.51 -1.57 8.73
C PHE A 7 15.33 -1.05 7.88
N CYS A 8 15.57 -0.04 7.05
CA CYS A 8 14.53 0.56 6.21
C CYS A 8 14.45 -0.09 4.82
N GLN A 9 15.28 -1.08 4.49
CA GLN A 9 15.36 -1.65 3.15
C GLN A 9 13.98 -2.12 2.65
N LYS A 10 13.24 -2.88 3.47
CA LYS A 10 11.90 -3.36 3.11
C LYS A 10 10.93 -2.21 2.83
N THR A 11 10.90 -1.21 3.71
CA THR A 11 10.02 -0.05 3.57
C THR A 11 10.36 0.78 2.33
N LEU A 12 11.65 1.05 2.09
CA LEU A 12 12.10 1.80 0.92
C LEU A 12 11.86 1.04 -0.39
N THR A 13 12.08 -0.28 -0.42
CA THR A 13 11.75 -1.11 -1.59
C THR A 13 10.25 -1.17 -1.84
N ALA A 14 9.43 -1.24 -0.79
CA ALA A 14 7.98 -1.18 -0.92
C ALA A 14 7.53 0.19 -1.46
N LEU A 15 8.06 1.29 -0.92
CA LEU A 15 7.73 2.64 -1.39
C LEU A 15 8.25 2.95 -2.80
N GLY A 16 9.33 2.32 -3.25
CA GLY A 16 9.95 2.61 -4.56
C GLY A 16 9.19 2.09 -5.78
N ASP A 17 8.09 1.37 -5.60
CA ASP A 17 7.31 0.79 -6.69
C ASP A 17 6.18 1.72 -7.14
N PRO A 18 6.11 2.08 -8.43
CA PRO A 18 5.14 3.05 -8.93
C PRO A 18 3.68 2.66 -8.69
N SER A 19 3.33 1.37 -8.82
CA SER A 19 1.95 0.90 -8.61
C SER A 19 1.54 1.07 -7.15
N ARG A 20 2.45 0.77 -6.21
CA ARG A 20 2.21 0.98 -4.78
C ARG A 20 2.13 2.46 -4.41
N GLN A 21 2.97 3.31 -5.00
CA GLN A 21 2.87 4.77 -4.82
C GLN A 21 1.52 5.30 -5.30
N HIS A 22 1.07 4.87 -6.49
CA HIS A 22 -0.23 5.27 -7.02
C HIS A 22 -1.38 4.85 -6.09
N ILE A 23 -1.38 3.60 -5.60
CA ILE A 23 -2.38 3.15 -4.61
C ILE A 23 -2.38 4.05 -3.36
N ILE A 24 -1.21 4.39 -2.81
CA ILE A 24 -1.11 5.27 -1.62
C ILE A 24 -1.71 6.65 -1.92
N LEU A 25 -1.40 7.23 -3.08
CA LEU A 25 -1.93 8.53 -3.48
C LEU A 25 -3.45 8.52 -3.67
N GLU A 26 -4.01 7.47 -4.27
CA GLU A 26 -5.46 7.31 -4.41
C GLU A 26 -6.13 7.19 -3.03
N MET A 27 -5.57 6.37 -2.13
CA MET A 27 -6.08 6.26 -0.76
C MET A 27 -6.06 7.60 -0.01
N MET A 28 -5.00 8.41 -0.19
CA MET A 28 -4.92 9.75 0.42
C MET A 28 -5.97 10.72 -0.14
N GLN A 29 -6.39 10.57 -1.40
CA GLN A 29 -7.39 11.42 -2.04
C GLN A 29 -8.84 11.04 -1.67
N MET A 30 -9.07 9.82 -1.20
CA MET A 30 -10.42 9.34 -0.85
C MET A 30 -11.06 10.06 0.35
N ASN A 31 -10.30 10.90 1.09
CA ASN A 31 -10.78 11.71 2.22
C ASN A 31 -11.57 10.94 3.30
N ASP A 32 -11.47 9.62 3.36
CA ASP A 32 -12.07 8.77 4.38
C ASP A 32 -11.00 8.27 5.36
N CYS A 33 -11.03 8.81 6.58
CA CYS A 33 -10.10 8.40 7.63
C CYS A 33 -10.46 7.05 8.29
N ASN A 34 -11.58 6.42 7.90
CA ASN A 34 -11.99 5.11 8.41
C ASN A 34 -11.37 3.94 7.62
N GLY A 35 -10.54 4.25 6.62
CA GLY A 35 -9.91 3.27 5.74
C GLY A 35 -10.71 3.00 4.47
N SER A 36 -10.03 2.53 3.43
CA SER A 36 -10.60 2.30 2.11
C SER A 36 -10.78 0.80 1.84
N ARG A 37 -11.90 0.41 1.24
CA ARG A 37 -12.10 -0.99 0.83
C ARG A 37 -11.27 -1.29 -0.41
N VAL A 38 -10.80 -2.53 -0.53
CA VAL A 38 -10.04 -2.99 -1.71
C VAL A 38 -10.82 -2.74 -3.01
N ILE A 39 -12.15 -2.88 -2.98
CA ILE A 39 -13.02 -2.64 -4.14
C ILE A 39 -12.96 -1.17 -4.56
N GLU A 40 -13.08 -0.23 -3.62
CA GLU A 40 -13.00 1.22 -3.88
C GLU A 40 -11.63 1.61 -4.44
N ILE A 41 -10.56 1.03 -3.91
CA ILE A 41 -9.18 1.26 -4.42
C ILE A 41 -9.05 0.73 -5.86
N THR A 42 -9.65 -0.43 -6.14
CA THR A 42 -9.65 -1.00 -7.49
C THR A 42 -10.39 -0.09 -8.48
N GLU A 43 -11.48 0.54 -8.07
CA GLU A 43 -12.25 1.47 -8.92
C GLU A 43 -11.50 2.78 -9.25
N LYS A 44 -10.44 3.11 -8.48
CA LYS A 44 -9.61 4.31 -8.65
C LYS A 44 -8.25 4.04 -9.30
N THR A 45 -7.93 2.80 -9.61
CA THR A 45 -6.65 2.40 -10.18
C THR A 45 -6.89 1.53 -11.42
N ASP A 46 -5.93 1.47 -12.33
CA ASP A 46 -5.99 0.57 -13.50
C ASP A 46 -5.65 -0.89 -13.16
N LEU A 47 -5.73 -1.27 -11.88
CA LEU A 47 -5.28 -2.57 -11.37
C LEU A 47 -6.46 -3.50 -11.10
N SER A 48 -6.26 -4.79 -11.32
CA SER A 48 -7.24 -5.81 -10.93
C SER A 48 -7.33 -5.93 -9.41
N ARG A 49 -8.48 -6.38 -8.88
CA ARG A 49 -8.65 -6.64 -7.44
C ARG A 49 -7.57 -7.55 -6.84
N PRO A 50 -7.16 -8.67 -7.49
CA PRO A 50 -6.04 -9.48 -7.00
C PRO A 50 -4.72 -8.71 -6.96
N ALA A 51 -4.44 -7.86 -7.96
CA ALA A 51 -3.24 -7.04 -7.98
C ALA A 51 -3.24 -6.00 -6.86
N VAL A 52 -4.36 -5.29 -6.64
CA VAL A 52 -4.51 -4.35 -5.52
C VAL A 52 -4.30 -5.07 -4.19
N SER A 53 -4.95 -6.22 -3.99
CA SER A 53 -4.78 -7.01 -2.76
C SER A 53 -3.33 -7.45 -2.54
N HIS A 54 -2.62 -7.87 -3.60
CA HIS A 54 -1.21 -8.24 -3.53
C HIS A 54 -0.32 -7.06 -3.13
N HIS A 55 -0.53 -5.90 -3.75
CA HIS A 55 0.23 -4.69 -3.43
C HIS A 55 -0.03 -4.20 -2.00
N LEU A 56 -1.28 -4.23 -1.54
CA LEU A 56 -1.62 -3.88 -0.16
C LEU A 56 -0.95 -4.84 0.82
N GLN A 57 -0.91 -6.15 0.54
CA GLN A 57 -0.23 -7.13 1.39
C GLN A 57 1.27 -6.81 1.53
N ILE A 58 1.95 -6.43 0.43
CA ILE A 58 3.36 -5.99 0.49
C ILE A 58 3.50 -4.71 1.33
N LEU A 59 2.62 -3.73 1.15
CA LEU A 59 2.64 -2.48 1.92
C LEU A 59 2.42 -2.74 3.43
N LYS A 60 1.54 -3.69 3.77
CA LYS A 60 1.33 -4.15 5.14
C LYS A 60 2.58 -4.78 5.73
N ASP A 61 3.18 -5.72 5.00
CA ASP A 61 4.39 -6.43 5.45
C ASP A 61 5.60 -5.49 5.60
N ALA A 62 5.59 -4.37 4.85
CA ALA A 62 6.55 -3.29 4.96
C ALA A 62 6.23 -2.25 6.06
N GLY A 63 5.10 -2.40 6.76
CA GLY A 63 4.68 -1.51 7.85
C GLY A 63 4.12 -0.15 7.39
N ILE A 64 3.72 -0.02 6.13
CA ILE A 64 3.29 1.25 5.54
C ILE A 64 1.78 1.46 5.72
N VAL A 65 0.97 0.41 5.51
CA VAL A 65 -0.49 0.47 5.66
C VAL A 65 -1.00 -0.67 6.56
N PRO A 66 -1.87 -0.40 7.53
CA PRO A 66 -2.58 -1.45 8.23
C PRO A 66 -3.69 -2.04 7.34
N ILE A 67 -3.96 -3.34 7.46
CA ILE A 67 -5.08 -4.02 6.79
C ILE A 67 -5.93 -4.71 7.84
N TYR A 68 -7.24 -4.49 7.77
CA TYR A 68 -8.23 -5.09 8.64
C TYR A 68 -9.20 -5.94 7.82
N LEU A 69 -9.62 -7.08 8.36
CA LEU A 69 -10.73 -7.84 7.80
C LEU A 69 -12.03 -7.18 8.27
N SER A 70 -12.94 -6.91 7.35
CA SER A 70 -14.30 -6.50 7.69
C SER A 70 -15.00 -7.72 8.31
N ALA A 71 -15.52 -7.56 9.53
CA ALA A 71 -16.43 -8.53 10.15
C ALA A 71 -17.86 -8.34 9.62
#